data_AF-A0A7G2CN15-F1
#
_entry.id   AF-A0A7G2CN15-F1
#
_cell.length_a   1.000
_cell.length_b   1.000
_cell.length_c   1.000
_cell.angle_alpha   90.00
_cell.angle_beta   90.00
_cell.angle_gamma   90.00
#
_symmetry.space_group_name_H-M   'P 1'
#
loop_
_entity.id
_entity.type
_entity.pdbx_description
1 polymer ?
#
loop_
_entity_poly.entity_id
_entity_poly.type
_entity_poly.pdbx_seq_one_letter_code
_entity_poly.pdbx_strand_id
1 'polypeptide(L)'
;MFRESPTIVEIDNVGDRGFGKKPRQEEAVAVFTDRHYRKKSIRTVRQLVEFINQRHSSVSLTALLVHFAMETVAVSFYVWTSQISYTTNLATFYWPLGVFITEVVLNIIFFLEWIVLFFFEVDKKFYMFSLLSLVNLLTCVPMIILGIGALESPRWRRGWVPMFFRVWWMRDTFCLILDYPRMAKLLPDVYRDIGRFLAFVFAITCSCIGIAQIIREL
;
A
#
# COMPACT_ATOMS: atom_id res chain seq x y z
N MET A 1 -35.06 -62.10 -42.88
CA MET A 1 -35.91 -60.97 -43.31
C MET A 1 -34.99 -59.99 -44.04
N PHE A 2 -35.07 -59.94 -45.38
CA PHE A 2 -34.49 -58.99 -46.37
C PHE A 2 -32.95 -58.76 -46.37
N ARG A 3 -32.13 -59.14 -47.37
CA ARG A 3 -32.01 -58.71 -48.81
C ARG A 3 -31.90 -57.17 -48.89
N GLU A 4 -30.90 -56.49 -49.42
CA GLU A 4 -30.10 -56.61 -50.66
C GLU A 4 -28.81 -55.76 -50.55
N SER A 5 -27.75 -56.10 -51.29
CA SER A 5 -26.78 -55.14 -51.85
C SER A 5 -27.22 -54.85 -53.30
N PRO A 6 -26.77 -53.81 -54.06
CA PRO A 6 -25.59 -52.96 -53.85
C PRO A 6 -25.71 -51.48 -54.40
N THR A 7 -24.63 -50.69 -54.27
CA THR A 7 -24.10 -49.60 -55.13
C THR A 7 -24.94 -48.38 -55.66
N ILE A 8 -24.23 -47.23 -55.72
CA ILE A 8 -24.28 -46.07 -56.66
C ILE A 8 -24.79 -44.70 -56.12
N VAL A 9 -23.79 -43.89 -55.73
CA VAL A 9 -23.43 -42.49 -56.07
C VAL A 9 -24.48 -41.45 -56.55
N GLU A 10 -24.23 -40.20 -56.09
CA GLU A 10 -24.63 -38.87 -56.62
C GLU A 10 -25.98 -38.33 -56.07
N ILE A 11 -26.14 -37.10 -55.59
CA ILE A 11 -25.75 -35.77 -56.09
C ILE A 11 -25.82 -34.70 -54.96
N ASP A 12 -24.89 -33.75 -54.98
CA ASP A 12 -24.88 -32.33 -54.54
C ASP A 12 -25.75 -31.81 -53.37
N ASN A 13 -25.14 -31.04 -52.45
CA ASN A 13 -24.94 -29.59 -52.57
C ASN A 13 -24.95 -28.85 -51.21
N VAL A 14 -24.09 -27.83 -51.12
CA VAL A 14 -24.03 -26.75 -50.12
C VAL A 14 -23.54 -27.12 -48.71
N GLY A 15 -22.21 -27.05 -48.56
CA GLY A 15 -21.55 -26.89 -47.27
C GLY A 15 -21.92 -25.55 -46.63
N ASP A 16 -22.72 -25.60 -45.58
CA ASP A 16 -23.08 -24.47 -44.73
C ASP A 16 -22.30 -24.54 -43.41
N ARG A 17 -21.55 -23.46 -43.15
CA ARG A 17 -20.98 -23.02 -41.87
C ARG A 17 -19.96 -23.92 -41.15
N GLY A 18 -18.69 -23.60 -41.42
CA GLY A 18 -17.58 -23.94 -40.55
C GLY A 18 -17.79 -23.44 -39.12
N PHE A 19 -17.97 -24.38 -38.19
CA PHE A 19 -17.75 -24.14 -36.78
C PHE A 19 -16.24 -24.08 -36.52
N GLY A 20 -15.75 -22.85 -36.43
CA GLY A 20 -14.38 -22.54 -36.04
C GLY A 20 -14.02 -23.16 -34.69
N LYS A 21 -12.91 -23.91 -34.73
CA LYS A 21 -11.94 -24.21 -33.67
C LYS A 21 -12.36 -23.80 -32.24
N LYS A 22 -12.47 -24.80 -31.35
CA LYS A 22 -12.33 -24.62 -29.89
C LYS A 22 -11.09 -23.73 -29.64
N PRO A 23 -11.21 -22.58 -28.94
CA PRO A 23 -10.02 -21.83 -28.56
C PRO A 23 -9.17 -22.72 -27.66
N ARG A 24 -7.91 -22.86 -28.06
CA ARG A 24 -6.90 -23.67 -27.40
C ARG A 24 -6.78 -23.13 -25.97
N GLN A 25 -6.88 -24.01 -24.98
CA GLN A 25 -6.83 -23.68 -23.55
C GLN A 25 -5.59 -22.81 -23.19
N GLU A 26 -4.55 -22.87 -24.01
CA GLU A 26 -3.35 -22.02 -23.96
C GLU A 26 -3.62 -20.52 -24.24
N GLU A 27 -4.55 -20.16 -25.13
CA GLU A 27 -4.90 -18.74 -25.38
C GLU A 27 -5.72 -18.16 -24.22
N ALA A 28 -6.58 -18.97 -23.59
CA ALA A 28 -7.30 -18.54 -22.40
C ALA A 28 -6.36 -18.38 -21.20
N VAL A 29 -5.37 -19.28 -21.05
CA VAL A 29 -4.31 -19.15 -20.05
C VAL A 29 -3.42 -17.94 -20.37
N ALA A 30 -3.05 -17.73 -21.63
CA ALA A 30 -2.25 -16.58 -22.07
C ALA A 30 -2.95 -15.24 -21.80
N VAL A 31 -4.24 -15.12 -22.14
CA VAL A 31 -5.05 -13.92 -21.87
C VAL A 31 -5.31 -13.71 -20.37
N PHE A 32 -5.31 -14.78 -19.56
CA PHE A 32 -5.39 -14.67 -18.09
C PHE A 32 -4.04 -14.28 -17.46
N THR A 33 -2.93 -14.79 -17.98
CA THR A 33 -1.57 -14.43 -17.53
C THR A 33 -1.17 -13.02 -17.96
N ASP A 34 -1.60 -12.58 -19.15
CA ASP A 34 -1.24 -11.27 -19.70
C ASP A 34 -2.06 -10.14 -19.05
N ARG A 35 -3.30 -10.42 -18.60
CA ARG A 35 -4.06 -9.48 -17.76
C ARG A 35 -3.50 -9.33 -16.35
N HIS A 36 -2.73 -10.28 -15.84
CA HIS A 36 -2.00 -10.13 -14.57
C HIS A 36 -0.68 -9.36 -14.69
N TYR A 37 -0.15 -9.22 -15.91
CA TYR A 37 1.04 -8.43 -16.22
C TYR A 37 0.71 -7.04 -16.80
N ARG A 38 -0.51 -6.54 -16.58
CA ARG A 38 -0.85 -5.16 -16.91
C ARG A 38 -0.14 -4.20 -15.95
N LYS A 39 1.06 -3.75 -16.34
CA LYS A 39 1.76 -2.53 -15.87
C LYS A 39 1.54 -2.24 -14.37
N LYS A 40 2.22 -2.98 -13.49
CA LYS A 40 2.32 -2.61 -12.07
C LYS A 40 3.10 -1.30 -11.97
N SER A 41 2.39 -0.19 -11.76
CA SER A 41 3.00 1.09 -11.42
C SER A 41 3.87 0.96 -10.18
N ILE A 42 4.89 1.81 -10.16
CA ILE A 42 5.91 2.17 -9.15
C ILE A 42 5.54 2.22 -7.66
N ARG A 43 4.66 1.38 -7.10
CA ARG A 43 3.91 1.76 -5.88
C ARG A 43 4.68 1.70 -4.55
N THR A 44 5.89 1.14 -4.48
CA THR A 44 6.66 1.10 -3.20
C THR A 44 8.17 0.89 -3.39
N VAL A 45 8.96 1.14 -2.34
CA VAL A 45 10.43 0.92 -2.28
C VAL A 45 10.79 -0.51 -2.69
N ARG A 46 9.84 -1.43 -2.57
CA ARG A 46 9.87 -2.81 -3.08
C ARG A 46 10.29 -2.90 -4.56
N GLN A 47 9.85 -2.01 -5.44
CA GLN A 47 10.22 -2.02 -6.86
C GLN A 47 11.56 -1.33 -7.14
N LEU A 48 11.93 -0.32 -6.34
CA LEU A 48 13.27 0.27 -6.35
C LEU A 48 14.32 -0.77 -5.93
N VAL A 49 13.98 -1.53 -4.89
CA VAL A 49 14.77 -2.65 -4.44
C VAL A 49 14.71 -3.74 -5.51
N GLU A 50 13.58 -4.19 -6.06
CA GLU A 50 13.58 -5.19 -7.17
C GLU A 50 14.44 -4.78 -8.37
N PHE A 51 14.56 -3.48 -8.70
CA PHE A 51 15.46 -2.97 -9.74
C PHE A 51 16.94 -3.03 -9.33
N ILE A 52 17.27 -2.79 -8.05
CA ILE A 52 18.63 -2.89 -7.49
C ILE A 52 18.98 -4.34 -7.07
N ASN A 53 17.98 -5.21 -6.88
CA ASN A 53 18.03 -6.41 -6.05
C ASN A 53 17.67 -7.70 -6.80
N GLN A 54 17.94 -7.80 -8.10
CA GLN A 54 18.03 -9.12 -8.75
C GLN A 54 19.08 -10.06 -8.09
N ARG A 55 19.80 -9.64 -7.03
CA ARG A 55 20.85 -10.43 -6.36
C ARG A 55 20.76 -10.66 -4.83
N HIS A 56 19.92 -9.98 -4.03
CA HIS A 56 19.89 -10.17 -2.55
C HIS A 56 18.48 -10.29 -1.94
N SER A 57 17.91 -11.50 -2.02
CA SER A 57 16.59 -11.90 -1.52
C SER A 57 16.27 -11.62 -0.02
N SER A 58 17.23 -11.29 0.85
CA SER A 58 16.96 -11.04 2.28
C SER A 58 16.87 -9.55 2.63
N VAL A 59 17.58 -8.69 1.91
CA VAL A 59 17.71 -7.25 2.23
C VAL A 59 16.37 -6.52 2.06
N SER A 60 15.57 -6.94 1.08
CA SER A 60 14.26 -6.35 0.79
C SER A 60 13.22 -6.58 1.88
N LEU A 61 13.18 -7.77 2.52
CA LEU A 61 12.22 -8.05 3.59
C LEU A 61 12.59 -7.31 4.87
N THR A 62 13.87 -7.26 5.21
CA THR A 62 14.35 -6.49 6.37
C THR A 62 14.02 -5.01 6.22
N ALA A 63 14.24 -4.42 5.04
CA ALA A 63 13.85 -3.03 4.78
C ALA A 63 12.36 -2.79 4.98
N LEU A 64 11.51 -3.72 4.52
CA LEU A 64 10.06 -3.63 4.67
C LEU A 64 9.61 -3.75 6.13
N LEU A 65 10.26 -4.63 6.91
CA LEU A 65 10.02 -4.76 8.35
C LEU A 65 10.48 -3.52 9.13
N VAL A 66 11.63 -2.95 8.76
CA VAL A 66 12.13 -1.70 9.36
C VAL A 66 11.17 -0.55 9.05
N HIS A 67 10.72 -0.42 7.81
CA HIS A 67 9.72 0.59 7.44
C HIS A 67 8.41 0.40 8.22
N PHE A 68 7.90 -0.84 8.31
CA PHE A 68 6.72 -1.14 9.14
C PHE A 68 6.92 -0.76 10.61
N ALA A 69 8.09 -1.05 11.18
CA ALA A 69 8.42 -0.69 12.56
C ALA A 69 8.48 0.83 12.75
N MET A 70 9.09 1.57 11.83
CA MET A 70 9.12 3.03 11.86
C MET A 70 7.71 3.62 11.82
N GLU A 71 6.84 3.13 10.93
CA GLU A 71 5.43 3.56 10.85
C GLU A 71 4.68 3.28 12.15
N THR A 72 4.93 2.10 12.75
CA THR A 72 4.32 1.71 14.04
C THR A 72 4.79 2.62 15.17
N VAL A 73 6.07 2.99 15.22
CA VAL A 73 6.62 3.91 16.22
C VAL A 73 5.98 5.29 16.08
N ALA A 74 5.87 5.82 14.85
CA ALA A 74 5.26 7.12 14.60
C ALA A 74 3.78 7.16 15.06
N VAL A 75 3.00 6.12 14.73
CA VAL A 75 1.60 6.05 15.18
C VAL A 75 1.52 5.90 16.71
N SER A 76 2.40 5.10 17.31
CA SER A 76 2.41 4.87 18.77
C SER A 76 2.76 6.14 19.54
N PHE A 77 3.73 6.91 19.07
CA PHE A 77 4.10 8.20 19.64
C PHE A 77 3.01 9.24 19.52
N TYR A 78 2.29 9.27 18.40
CA TYR A 78 1.10 10.09 18.28
C TYR A 78 0.02 9.71 19.32
N VAL A 79 -0.32 8.42 19.41
CA VAL A 79 -1.32 7.93 20.37
C VAL A 79 -0.90 8.27 21.80
N TRP A 80 0.36 8.03 22.15
CA TRP A 80 0.89 8.35 23.47
C TRP A 80 0.84 9.86 23.76
N THR A 81 1.26 10.70 22.80
CA THR A 81 1.24 12.16 22.96
C THR A 81 -0.19 12.68 23.10
N SER A 82 -1.13 12.11 22.34
CA SER A 82 -2.56 12.42 22.45
C SER A 82 -3.12 12.03 23.82
N GLN A 83 -2.74 10.87 24.38
CA GLN A 83 -3.17 10.42 25.71
C GLN A 83 -2.56 11.23 26.87
N ILE A 84 -1.31 11.66 26.76
CA ILE A 84 -0.70 12.55 27.78
C ILE A 84 -1.34 13.95 27.71
N SER A 85 -1.65 14.41 26.50
CA SER A 85 -2.28 15.72 26.29
C SER A 85 -3.79 15.72 26.59
N TYR A 86 -4.35 14.57 27.01
CA TYR A 86 -5.79 14.26 27.08
C TYR A 86 -6.56 15.01 28.19
N THR A 87 -6.10 16.17 28.66
CA THR A 87 -6.81 16.87 29.73
C THR A 87 -7.63 18.08 29.35
N THR A 88 -7.65 18.65 28.12
CA THR A 88 -8.75 19.63 27.81
C THR A 88 -8.94 20.16 26.38
N ASN A 89 -7.95 20.21 25.47
CA ASN A 89 -8.11 20.92 24.19
C ASN A 89 -6.95 20.67 23.20
N LEU A 90 -7.18 20.71 21.88
CA LEU A 90 -6.13 20.85 20.86
C LEU A 90 -5.17 22.02 21.15
N ALA A 91 -5.68 23.07 21.81
CA ALA A 91 -4.89 24.22 22.28
C ALA A 91 -3.83 23.88 23.34
N THR A 92 -3.97 22.75 24.03
CA THR A 92 -3.02 22.27 25.05
C THR A 92 -2.07 21.19 24.53
N PHE A 93 -2.24 20.78 23.27
CA PHE A 93 -1.40 19.77 22.66
C PHE A 93 0.07 20.20 22.64
N TYR A 94 0.94 19.28 23.03
CA TYR A 94 2.38 19.54 23.07
C TYR A 94 3.17 18.25 22.94
N TRP A 95 4.14 18.25 22.02
CA TRP A 95 5.07 17.14 21.86
C TRP A 95 6.19 17.17 22.91
N PRO A 96 6.34 16.12 23.74
CA PRO A 96 7.52 15.94 24.58
C PRO A 96 8.80 15.97 23.74
N LEU A 97 9.88 16.56 24.24
CA LEU A 97 11.09 16.86 23.44
C LEU A 97 11.64 15.63 22.69
N GLY A 98 11.82 14.51 23.38
CA GLY A 98 12.35 13.28 22.77
C GLY A 98 11.42 12.71 21.69
N VAL A 99 10.11 12.74 21.95
CA VAL A 99 9.10 12.29 20.98
C VAL A 99 9.08 13.19 19.76
N PHE A 100 9.08 14.52 19.97
CA PHE A 100 9.10 15.52 18.91
C PHE A 100 10.31 15.32 17.98
N ILE A 101 11.52 15.22 18.54
CA ILE A 101 12.75 15.03 17.75
C ILE A 101 12.65 13.73 16.93
N THR A 102 12.22 12.64 17.57
CA THR A 102 12.11 11.35 16.88
C THR A 102 11.09 11.42 15.75
N GLU A 103 9.94 12.05 15.99
CA GLU A 103 8.92 12.25 14.96
C GLU A 103 9.40 13.13 13.80
N VAL A 104 10.13 14.21 14.07
CA VAL A 104 10.74 15.02 13.00
C VAL A 104 11.69 14.18 12.17
N VAL A 105 12.58 13.41 12.81
CA VAL A 105 13.55 12.54 12.10
C VAL A 105 12.83 11.48 11.25
N LEU A 106 11.83 10.80 11.82
CA LEU A 106 11.03 9.83 11.08
C LEU A 106 10.33 10.48 9.88
N ASN A 107 9.68 11.63 10.06
CA ASN A 107 9.00 12.33 8.97
C ASN A 107 9.98 12.84 7.89
N ILE A 108 11.22 13.18 8.22
CA ILE A 108 12.26 13.45 7.22
C ILE A 108 12.58 12.19 6.41
N ILE A 109 12.79 11.04 7.08
CA ILE A 109 13.06 9.76 6.40
C ILE A 109 11.90 9.40 5.46
N PHE A 110 10.67 9.48 5.94
CA PHE A 110 9.47 9.20 5.16
C PHE A 110 9.27 10.16 3.99
N PHE A 111 9.59 11.44 4.18
CA PHE A 111 9.54 12.44 3.12
C PHE A 111 10.58 12.17 2.02
N LEU A 112 11.81 11.81 2.41
CA LEU A 112 12.84 11.42 1.45
C LEU A 112 12.46 10.15 0.69
N GLU A 113 11.91 9.15 1.39
CA GLU A 113 11.38 7.94 0.76
C GLU A 113 10.29 8.28 -0.26
N TRP A 114 9.34 9.15 0.11
CA TRP A 114 8.27 9.61 -0.78
C TRP A 114 8.81 10.32 -2.03
N ILE A 115 9.81 11.19 -1.88
CA ILE A 115 10.48 11.86 -3.00
C ILE A 115 11.16 10.84 -3.92
N VAL A 116 11.89 9.89 -3.35
CA VAL A 116 12.56 8.83 -4.11
C VAL A 116 11.52 8.06 -4.91
N LEU A 117 10.42 7.62 -4.29
CA LEU A 117 9.34 6.90 -4.97
C LEU A 117 8.68 7.71 -6.09
N PHE A 118 8.49 9.01 -5.88
CA PHE A 118 7.97 9.91 -6.90
C PHE A 118 8.84 9.93 -8.18
N PHE A 119 10.16 9.83 -8.05
CA PHE A 119 11.07 9.77 -9.21
C PHE A 119 10.99 8.45 -9.98
N PHE A 120 10.67 7.34 -9.32
CA PHE A 120 10.57 6.01 -9.95
C PHE A 120 9.19 5.72 -10.55
N GLU A 121 8.17 6.48 -10.19
CA GLU A 121 6.82 6.25 -10.69
C GLU A 121 6.61 6.80 -12.11
N VAL A 122 5.95 6.00 -12.95
CA VAL A 122 5.72 6.31 -14.36
C VAL A 122 4.61 7.37 -14.51
N ASP A 123 3.57 7.26 -13.70
CA ASP A 123 2.46 8.24 -13.65
C ASP A 123 2.56 9.12 -12.40
N LYS A 124 3.37 10.18 -12.53
CA LYS A 124 3.62 11.16 -11.47
C LYS A 124 2.35 11.85 -10.97
N LYS A 125 1.39 12.12 -11.86
CA LYS A 125 0.13 12.80 -11.50
C LYS A 125 -0.72 11.88 -10.65
N PHE A 126 -0.94 10.65 -11.11
CA PHE A 126 -1.70 9.67 -10.35
C PHE A 126 -1.08 9.40 -8.97
N TYR A 127 0.25 9.32 -8.91
CA TYR A 127 0.95 9.10 -7.65
C TYR A 127 0.82 10.26 -6.68
N MET A 128 0.94 11.51 -7.15
CA MET A 128 0.74 12.68 -6.30
C MET A 128 -0.66 12.73 -5.69
N PHE A 129 -1.68 12.34 -6.46
CA PHE A 129 -3.08 12.28 -5.99
C PHE A 129 -3.45 10.95 -5.32
N SER A 130 -2.49 10.05 -5.10
CA SER A 130 -2.74 8.81 -4.36
C SER A 130 -3.01 9.09 -2.88
N LEU A 131 -3.80 8.23 -2.24
CA LEU A 131 -4.09 8.32 -0.80
C LEU A 131 -2.79 8.38 0.03
N LEU A 132 -1.81 7.54 -0.28
CA LEU A 132 -0.53 7.47 0.45
C LEU A 132 0.31 8.76 0.29
N SER A 133 0.29 9.36 -0.90
CA SER A 133 0.92 10.65 -1.14
C SER A 133 0.24 11.78 -0.37
N LEU A 134 -1.10 11.77 -0.31
CA LEU A 134 -1.86 12.70 0.53
C LEU A 134 -1.51 12.54 2.02
N VAL A 135 -1.39 11.30 2.50
CA VAL A 135 -0.96 11.02 3.89
C VAL A 135 0.43 11.61 4.16
N ASN A 136 1.40 11.45 3.25
CA ASN A 136 2.72 12.06 3.41
C ASN A 136 2.66 13.58 3.41
N LEU A 137 1.85 14.18 2.54
CA LEU A 137 1.66 15.62 2.52
C LEU A 137 1.06 16.14 3.83
N LEU A 138 0.07 15.44 4.40
CA LEU A 138 -0.62 15.84 5.64
C LEU A 138 0.18 15.56 6.91
N THR A 139 1.17 14.67 6.88
CA THR A 139 1.95 14.26 8.06
C THR A 139 3.37 14.79 8.01
N CYS A 140 4.11 14.49 6.94
CA CYS A 140 5.53 14.80 6.85
C CYS A 140 5.79 16.31 6.72
N VAL A 141 5.08 16.98 5.82
CA VAL A 141 5.32 18.41 5.54
C VAL A 141 5.04 19.28 6.78
N PRO A 142 3.87 19.18 7.45
CA PRO A 142 3.64 19.92 8.68
C PRO A 142 4.67 19.59 9.76
N MET A 143 5.01 18.32 9.98
CA MET A 143 5.97 17.94 11.03
C MET A 143 7.37 18.52 10.77
N ILE A 144 7.84 18.52 9.52
CA ILE A 144 9.12 19.12 9.13
C ILE A 144 9.08 20.64 9.35
N ILE A 145 7.98 21.31 8.98
CA ILE A 145 7.81 22.76 9.23
C ILE A 145 7.87 23.05 10.73
N LEU A 146 7.19 22.27 11.57
CA LEU A 146 7.28 22.40 13.03
C LEU A 146 8.71 22.18 13.52
N GLY A 147 9.42 21.20 12.96
CA GLY A 147 10.83 20.91 13.28
C GLY A 147 11.76 22.09 12.99
N ILE A 148 11.61 22.72 11.81
CA ILE A 148 12.38 23.91 11.43
C ILE A 148 12.04 25.08 12.37
N GLY A 149 10.75 25.34 12.60
CA GLY A 149 10.33 26.41 13.49
C GLY A 149 10.78 26.22 14.94
N ALA A 150 10.90 24.97 15.41
CA ALA A 150 11.39 24.65 16.74
C ALA A 150 12.85 25.05 16.97
N LEU A 151 13.64 25.25 15.90
CA LEU A 151 15.00 25.81 15.98
C LEU A 151 14.99 27.28 16.42
N GLU A 152 13.94 28.03 16.04
CA GLU A 152 13.77 29.43 16.42
C GLU A 152 13.06 29.59 17.76
N SER A 153 12.02 28.79 18.01
CA SER A 153 11.26 28.87 19.26
C SER A 153 10.70 27.52 19.70
N PRO A 154 10.86 27.12 20.98
CA PRO A 154 10.32 25.86 21.48
C PRO A 154 8.79 25.79 21.46
N ARG A 155 8.08 26.92 21.20
CA ARG A 155 6.62 26.99 21.08
C ARG A 155 6.07 26.21 19.90
N TRP A 156 6.85 26.02 18.83
CA TRP A 156 6.46 25.25 17.64
C TRP A 156 6.12 23.78 17.95
N ARG A 157 6.61 23.24 19.08
CA ARG A 157 6.24 21.92 19.58
C ARG A 157 4.79 21.78 20.06
N ARG A 158 4.02 22.87 20.07
CA ARG A 158 2.57 22.84 20.31
C ARG A 158 1.76 22.63 19.02
N GLY A 159 2.41 22.64 17.86
CA GLY A 159 1.74 22.36 16.60
C GLY A 159 1.23 20.92 16.54
N TRP A 160 -0.04 20.77 16.19
CA TRP A 160 -0.66 19.46 16.00
C TRP A 160 -0.50 18.97 14.56
N VAL A 161 -0.28 17.67 14.40
CA VAL A 161 -0.13 17.00 13.09
C VAL A 161 -0.94 15.69 13.12
N PRO A 162 -1.74 15.38 12.08
CA PRO A 162 -2.61 14.20 12.03
C PRO A 162 -1.84 12.89 11.75
N MET A 163 -0.90 12.54 12.62
CA MET A 163 -0.01 11.39 12.46
C MET A 163 -0.74 10.05 12.47
N PHE A 164 -1.98 9.98 12.98
CA PHE A 164 -2.81 8.77 12.91
C PHE A 164 -3.11 8.31 11.47
N PHE A 165 -3.05 9.20 10.46
CA PHE A 165 -3.21 8.80 9.06
C PHE A 165 -2.07 7.90 8.56
N ARG A 166 -0.93 7.86 9.24
CA ARG A 166 0.18 6.95 8.91
C ARG A 166 -0.19 5.47 9.02
N VAL A 167 -1.31 5.14 9.67
CA VAL A 167 -1.88 3.78 9.66
C VAL A 167 -2.11 3.23 8.25
N TRP A 168 -2.32 4.10 7.25
CA TRP A 168 -2.46 3.69 5.85
C TRP A 168 -1.15 3.19 5.25
N TRP A 169 -0.01 3.81 5.60
CA TRP A 169 1.33 3.31 5.24
C TRP A 169 1.65 2.01 5.98
N MET A 170 1.28 1.92 7.26
CA MET A 170 1.40 0.68 8.03
C MET A 170 0.62 -0.48 7.38
N ARG A 171 -0.63 -0.22 6.95
CA ARG A 171 -1.45 -1.19 6.22
C ARG A 171 -0.80 -1.60 4.91
N ASP A 172 -0.37 -0.65 4.08
CA ASP A 172 0.23 -0.94 2.77
C ASP A 172 1.48 -1.82 2.93
N THR A 173 2.36 -1.43 3.84
CA THR A 173 3.58 -2.16 4.18
C THR A 173 3.27 -3.57 4.68
N PHE A 174 2.28 -3.73 5.56
CA PHE A 174 1.83 -5.04 6.03
C PHE A 174 1.33 -5.93 4.89
N CYS A 175 0.53 -5.38 3.96
CA CYS A 175 0.07 -6.13 2.79
C CYS A 175 1.25 -6.58 1.92
N LEU A 176 2.26 -5.73 1.75
CA LEU A 176 3.47 -6.08 1.00
C LEU A 176 4.28 -7.19 1.67
N ILE A 177 4.33 -7.21 3.01
CA ILE A 177 4.98 -8.28 3.80
C ILE A 177 4.24 -9.61 3.56
N LEU A 178 2.90 -9.61 3.60
CA LEU A 178 2.09 -10.81 3.33
C LEU A 178 2.29 -11.34 1.89
N ASP A 179 2.50 -10.42 0.94
CA ASP A 179 2.77 -10.75 -0.46
C ASP A 179 4.26 -11.07 -0.73
N TYR A 180 5.09 -11.10 0.30
CA TYR A 180 6.51 -11.43 0.12
C TYR A 180 6.67 -12.93 -0.21
N PRO A 181 7.48 -13.34 -1.20
CA PRO A 181 7.54 -14.73 -1.65
C PRO A 181 7.84 -15.75 -0.55
N ARG A 182 8.62 -15.37 0.47
CA ARG A 182 8.88 -16.24 1.63
C ARG A 182 7.65 -16.38 2.53
N MET A 183 6.91 -15.30 2.77
CA MET A 183 5.69 -15.30 3.58
C MET A 183 4.54 -15.99 2.86
N ALA A 184 4.44 -15.79 1.54
CA ALA A 184 3.46 -16.44 0.68
C ALA A 184 3.59 -17.97 0.65
N LYS A 185 4.81 -18.50 0.84
CA LYS A 185 5.05 -19.95 0.97
C LYS A 185 4.71 -20.50 2.35
N LEU A 186 4.77 -19.65 3.38
CA LEU A 186 4.55 -20.03 4.77
C LEU A 186 3.07 -19.98 5.16
N LEU A 187 2.34 -19.00 4.64
CA LEU A 187 0.95 -18.72 4.99
C LEU A 187 0.00 -19.12 3.86
N PRO A 188 -1.01 -19.97 4.13
CA PRO A 188 -2.08 -20.23 3.17
C PRO A 188 -2.80 -18.95 2.74
N ASP A 189 -3.29 -18.92 1.51
CA ASP A 189 -3.93 -17.75 0.89
C ASP A 189 -5.04 -17.15 1.76
N VAL A 190 -5.86 -18.02 2.36
CA VAL A 190 -6.95 -17.62 3.26
C VAL A 190 -6.45 -16.77 4.43
N TYR A 191 -5.33 -17.13 5.05
CA TYR A 191 -4.77 -16.35 6.16
C TYR A 191 -4.22 -14.99 5.70
N ARG A 192 -3.68 -14.92 4.48
CA ARG A 192 -3.20 -13.66 3.92
C ARG A 192 -4.37 -12.73 3.59
N ASP A 193 -5.46 -13.26 3.06
CA ASP A 193 -6.68 -12.49 2.79
C ASP A 193 -7.32 -11.96 4.08
N ILE A 194 -7.42 -12.81 5.13
CA ILE A 194 -7.86 -12.40 6.46
C ILE A 194 -6.95 -11.30 7.01
N GLY A 195 -5.63 -11.46 6.90
CA GLY A 195 -4.66 -10.45 7.33
C GLY A 195 -4.85 -9.09 6.63
N ARG A 196 -5.03 -9.09 5.30
CA ARG A 196 -5.29 -7.84 4.54
C ARG A 196 -6.62 -7.21 4.95
N PHE A 197 -7.66 -8.01 5.18
CA PHE A 197 -8.94 -7.53 5.65
C PHE A 197 -8.83 -6.90 7.04
N LEU A 198 -8.19 -7.57 8.00
CA LEU A 198 -7.99 -7.03 9.35
C LEU A 198 -7.16 -5.75 9.34
N ALA A 199 -6.09 -5.68 8.54
CA ALA A 199 -5.29 -4.46 8.40
C ALA A 199 -6.09 -3.30 7.80
N PHE A 200 -7.01 -3.59 6.87
CA PHE A 200 -7.92 -2.57 6.32
C PHE A 200 -8.93 -2.08 7.36
N VAL A 201 -9.58 -2.99 8.08
CA VAL A 201 -10.51 -2.64 9.16
C VAL A 201 -9.79 -1.80 10.22
N PHE A 202 -8.59 -2.21 10.63
CA PHE A 202 -7.77 -1.47 11.59
C PHE A 202 -7.47 -0.04 11.11
N ALA A 203 -7.01 0.13 9.86
CA ALA A 203 -6.72 1.44 9.29
C ALA A 203 -7.95 2.36 9.25
N ILE A 204 -9.11 1.82 8.90
CA ILE A 204 -10.38 2.56 8.93
C ILE A 204 -10.74 2.95 10.37
N THR A 205 -10.73 2.00 11.31
CA THR A 205 -11.09 2.26 12.70
C THR A 205 -10.19 3.33 13.32
N CYS A 206 -8.87 3.24 13.14
CA CYS A 206 -7.93 4.26 13.61
C CYS A 206 -8.18 5.63 12.96
N SER A 207 -8.45 5.66 11.65
CA SER A 207 -8.78 6.91 10.95
C SER A 207 -10.06 7.54 11.49
N CYS A 208 -11.11 6.74 11.71
CA CYS A 208 -12.38 7.21 12.28
C CYS A 208 -12.21 7.73 13.71
N ILE A 209 -11.43 7.04 14.55
CA ILE A 209 -11.15 7.49 15.92
C ILE A 209 -10.39 8.82 15.88
N GLY A 210 -9.34 8.93 15.08
CA GLY A 210 -8.55 10.17 14.95
C GLY A 210 -9.38 11.34 14.45
N ILE A 211 -10.24 11.13 13.43
CA ILE A 211 -11.16 12.16 12.94
C ILE A 211 -12.19 12.55 14.01
N ALA A 212 -12.74 11.59 14.74
CA ALA A 212 -13.69 11.86 15.81
C ALA A 212 -13.06 12.64 16.97
N GLN A 213 -11.79 12.39 17.30
CA GLN A 213 -11.03 13.17 18.28
C GLN A 213 -10.90 14.62 17.83
N ILE A 214 -10.50 14.87 16.58
CA ILE A 214 -10.38 16.24 16.04
C ILE A 214 -11.71 16.97 16.11
N ILE A 215 -12.80 16.35 15.65
CA ILE A 215 -14.13 17.00 15.60
C ILE A 215 -14.62 17.37 17.01
N ARG A 216 -14.28 16.57 18.03
CA ARG A 216 -14.69 16.85 19.42
C ARG A 216 -13.83 17.90 20.10
N GLU A 217 -12.60 18.09 19.64
CA GLU A 217 -11.62 18.99 20.24
C GLU A 217 -11.47 20.33 19.49
N LEU A 218 -12.10 20.46 18.32
CA LEU A 218 -12.27 21.72 17.57
C LEU A 218 -13.43 22.56 18.15
#